data_AF-A0A3C1KH86-F1
#
_entry.id   AF-A0A3C1KH86-F1
#
_cell.length_a   1.000
_cell.length_b   1.000
_cell.length_c   1.000
_cell.angle_alpha   90.00
_cell.angle_beta   90.00
_cell.angle_gamma   90.00
#
_symmetry.space_group_name_H-M   'P 1'
#
loop_
_entity.id
_entity.type
_entity.pdbx_description
1 polymer ?
#
loop_
_entity_poly.entity_id
_entity_poly.type
_entity_poly.pdbx_seq_one_letter_code
_entity_poly.pdbx_strand_id
1 'polypeptide(L)'
;MDTLLDALDLHHAIGRRIEQVETASAHADAIAAGIARPNPQYFDLLLLRLTEDRQFLSAYAQTIAERIAVLPYADQAEQATAHLRPVTEAIERANLAHARVRHAREEART
;
A
#
# COMPACT_ATOMS: atom_id res chain seq x y z
N MET A 1 5.45 -1.86 -30.36
CA MET A 1 6.41 -0.98 -29.67
C MET A 1 5.76 -0.31 -28.45
N ASP A 2 4.57 -0.75 -28.00
CA ASP A 2 3.82 -0.15 -26.88
C ASP A 2 4.10 -0.80 -25.51
N THR A 3 4.50 -2.08 -25.46
CA THR A 3 4.61 -2.84 -24.21
C THR A 3 5.69 -2.36 -23.23
N LEU A 4 6.69 -1.64 -23.73
CA LEU A 4 7.82 -1.15 -22.92
C LEU A 4 7.49 0.17 -22.21
N LEU A 5 6.68 1.03 -22.85
CA LEU A 5 6.13 2.24 -22.22
C LEU A 5 5.08 1.86 -21.17
N ASP A 6 4.17 0.93 -21.48
CA ASP A 6 3.15 0.46 -20.54
C ASP A 6 3.75 -0.16 -19.27
N ALA A 7 4.87 -0.88 -19.41
CA ALA A 7 5.57 -1.48 -18.27
C ALA A 7 6.28 -0.43 -17.39
N LEU A 8 6.85 0.61 -17.99
CA LEU A 8 7.48 1.72 -17.25
C LEU A 8 6.43 2.56 -16.52
N ASP A 9 5.29 2.83 -17.14
CA ASP A 9 4.18 3.56 -16.53
C ASP A 9 3.59 2.80 -15.34
N LEU A 10 3.43 1.48 -15.47
CA LEU A 10 2.99 0.63 -14.37
C LEU A 10 4.01 0.64 -13.22
N HIS A 11 5.30 0.46 -13.52
CA HIS A 11 6.36 0.48 -12.49
C HIS A 11 6.40 1.81 -11.73
N HIS A 12 6.30 2.93 -12.45
CA HIS A 12 6.24 4.26 -11.84
C HIS A 12 4.95 4.45 -11.02
N ALA A 13 3.82 3.94 -11.49
CA ALA A 13 2.56 3.97 -10.73
C ALA A 13 2.66 3.20 -9.41
N ILE A 14 3.36 2.06 -9.37
CA ILE A 14 3.53 1.26 -8.15
C ILE A 14 4.43 1.96 -7.15
N GLY A 15 5.58 2.49 -7.61
CA GLY A 15 6.48 3.26 -6.74
C GLY A 15 5.73 4.40 -6.05
N ARG A 16 4.96 5.18 -6.83
CA ARG A 16 4.11 6.25 -6.27
C ARG A 16 3.06 5.74 -5.28
N ARG A 17 2.43 4.60 -5.54
CA ARG A 17 1.42 4.02 -4.63
C ARG A 17 2.04 3.53 -3.32
N ILE A 18 3.26 3.00 -3.35
CA ILE A 18 4.01 2.63 -2.14
C ILE A 18 4.33 3.89 -1.31
N GLU A 19 4.84 4.95 -1.94
CA GLU A 19 5.11 6.24 -1.26
C GLU A 19 3.85 6.87 -0.67
N GLN A 20 2.71 6.74 -1.36
CA GLN A 20 1.42 7.22 -0.88
C GLN A 20 0.94 6.46 0.36
N VAL A 21 1.12 5.13 0.39
CA VAL A 21 0.86 4.33 1.59
C VAL A 21 1.78 4.74 2.74
N GLU A 22 3.06 4.98 2.48
CA GLU A 22 4.01 5.46 3.49
C GLU A 22 3.56 6.77 4.11
N THR A 23 3.22 7.74 3.27
CA THR A 23 2.71 9.04 3.70
C THR A 23 1.41 8.90 4.50
N ALA A 24 0.44 8.13 3.97
CA ALA A 24 -0.84 7.90 4.65
C ALA A 24 -0.66 7.18 6.00
N SER A 25 0.32 6.29 6.09
CA SER A 25 0.65 5.56 7.32
C SER A 25 1.30 6.47 8.35
N ALA A 26 2.19 7.37 7.94
CA ALA A 26 2.75 8.40 8.84
C ALA A 26 1.64 9.30 9.42
N HIS A 27 0.63 9.64 8.61
CA HIS A 27 -0.53 10.38 9.07
C HIS A 27 -1.38 9.57 10.05
N ALA A 28 -1.62 8.29 9.77
CA ALA A 28 -2.29 7.37 10.69
C ALA A 28 -1.57 7.27 12.05
N ASP A 29 -0.24 7.23 12.03
CA ASP A 29 0.59 7.17 13.23
C ASP A 29 0.53 8.47 14.03
N ALA A 30 0.58 9.62 13.35
CA ALA A 30 0.41 10.92 14.01
C ALA A 30 -0.97 11.07 14.67
N ILE A 31 -2.02 10.54 14.05
CA ILE A 31 -3.37 10.51 14.62
C ILE A 31 -3.40 9.58 15.84
N ALA A 32 -2.90 8.35 15.72
CA ALA A 32 -2.90 7.37 16.81
C ALA A 32 -2.06 7.82 18.01
N ALA A 33 -0.98 8.57 17.77
CA ALA A 33 -0.16 9.19 18.82
C ALA A 33 -0.82 10.43 19.46
N GLY A 34 -1.99 10.86 18.98
CA GLY A 34 -2.67 12.08 19.44
C GLY A 34 -1.98 13.39 19.05
N ILE A 35 -0.96 13.33 18.17
CA ILE A 35 -0.22 14.49 17.64
C ILE A 35 -1.11 15.25 16.65
N ALA A 36 -1.86 14.53 15.82
CA ALA A 36 -2.82 15.09 14.89
C ALA A 36 -4.25 14.86 15.38
N ARG A 37 -5.09 15.90 15.34
CA ARG A 37 -6.53 15.83 15.61
C ARG A 37 -7.33 16.30 14.40
N PRO A 38 -7.39 15.47 13.36
CA PRO A 38 -8.03 15.87 12.12
C PRO A 38 -9.54 15.94 12.28
N ASN A 39 -10.20 16.68 11.38
CA ASN A 39 -11.65 16.73 11.35
C ASN A 39 -12.24 15.36 10.92
N PRO A 40 -13.53 15.09 11.20
CA PRO A 40 -14.17 13.81 10.86
C PRO A 40 -14.06 13.41 9.38
N GLN A 41 -14.13 14.38 8.46
CA GLN A 41 -14.05 14.12 7.01
C GLN A 41 -12.68 13.59 6.58
N TYR A 42 -11.62 14.05 7.23
CA TYR A 42 -10.26 13.63 6.93
C TYR A 42 -10.03 12.15 7.27
N PHE A 43 -10.64 11.64 8.34
CA PHE A 43 -10.60 10.20 8.64
C PHE A 43 -11.16 9.38 7.48
N ASP A 44 -12.31 9.80 6.93
CA ASP A 44 -12.96 9.10 5.83
C ASP A 44 -12.11 9.13 4.55
N LEU A 45 -11.49 10.28 4.23
CA LEU A 45 -10.57 10.41 3.10
C LEU A 45 -9.32 9.53 3.25
N LEU A 46 -8.75 9.49 4.46
CA LEU A 46 -7.56 8.68 4.73
C LEU A 46 -7.86 7.18 4.66
N LEU A 47 -9.00 6.74 5.20
CA LEU A 47 -9.47 5.35 5.12
C LEU A 47 -9.75 4.92 3.67
N LEU A 48 -10.43 5.79 2.90
CA LEU A 48 -10.67 5.54 1.48
C LEU A 48 -9.35 5.38 0.74
N ARG A 49 -8.40 6.30 0.98
CA ARG A 49 -7.10 6.27 0.32
C ARG A 49 -6.32 5.00 0.59
N LEU A 50 -6.19 4.63 1.87
CA LEU A 50 -5.51 3.40 2.29
C LEU A 50 -6.18 2.16 1.70
N THR A 51 -7.51 2.17 1.54
CA THR A 51 -8.26 1.08 0.91
C THR A 51 -7.96 0.97 -0.58
N GLU A 52 -8.02 2.07 -1.32
CA GLU A 52 -7.73 2.10 -2.76
C GLU A 52 -6.29 1.67 -3.06
N ASP A 53 -5.32 2.23 -2.33
CA ASP A 53 -3.90 1.91 -2.52
C ASP A 53 -3.63 0.44 -2.19
N ARG A 54 -4.21 -0.09 -1.10
CA ARG A 54 -4.11 -1.51 -0.75
C ARG A 54 -4.71 -2.42 -1.82
N GLN A 55 -5.90 -2.12 -2.33
CA GLN A 55 -6.54 -2.93 -3.36
C GLN A 55 -5.70 -2.98 -4.64
N PHE A 56 -5.19 -1.82 -5.07
CA PHE A 56 -4.31 -1.73 -6.23
C PHE A 56 -3.04 -2.56 -6.05
N LEU A 57 -2.34 -2.37 -4.92
CA LEU A 57 -1.10 -3.10 -4.62
C LEU A 57 -1.34 -4.60 -4.48
N SER A 58 -2.48 -5.03 -3.91
CA SER A 58 -2.83 -6.45 -3.79
C SER A 58 -3.03 -7.11 -5.16
N ALA A 59 -3.73 -6.44 -6.08
CA ALA A 59 -3.92 -6.94 -7.44
C ALA A 59 -2.58 -7.04 -8.19
N TYR A 60 -1.70 -6.05 -8.00
CA TYR A 60 -0.36 -6.10 -8.57
C TYR A 60 0.51 -7.20 -7.98
N ALA A 61 0.49 -7.39 -6.64
CA ALA A 61 1.21 -8.45 -5.95
C ALA A 61 0.81 -9.83 -6.47
N GLN A 62 -0.49 -10.06 -6.67
CA GLN A 62 -0.99 -11.30 -7.27
C GLN A 62 -0.42 -11.53 -8.68
N THR A 63 -0.48 -10.49 -9.52
CA THR A 63 0.05 -10.56 -10.90
C THR A 63 1.55 -10.87 -10.91
N ILE A 64 2.34 -10.27 -10.01
CA ILE A 64 3.77 -10.54 -9.89
C ILE A 64 4.04 -11.93 -9.35
N ALA A 65 3.30 -12.38 -8.33
CA ALA A 65 3.45 -13.71 -7.77
C ALA A 65 3.24 -14.79 -8.84
N GLU A 66 2.23 -14.64 -9.70
CA GLU A 66 1.97 -15.52 -10.83
C GLU A 66 3.12 -15.53 -11.85
N ARG A 67 3.70 -14.36 -12.14
CA ARG A 67 4.88 -14.24 -13.03
C ARG A 67 6.14 -14.86 -12.43
N ILE A 68 6.33 -14.76 -11.12
CA ILE A 68 7.48 -15.36 -10.44
C ILE A 68 7.32 -16.88 -10.38
N ALA A 69 6.11 -17.39 -10.17
CA ALA A 69 5.84 -18.82 -10.03
C ALA A 69 6.24 -19.64 -11.28
N VAL A 70 6.28 -19.03 -12.47
CA VAL A 70 6.70 -19.70 -13.72
C VAL A 70 8.20 -19.65 -13.98
N LEU A 71 8.99 -18.94 -13.15
CA LEU A 71 10.45 -18.88 -13.27
C LEU A 71 11.11 -20.15 -12.71
N PRO A 72 12.36 -20.47 -13.13
CA PRO A 72 13.15 -21.50 -12.49
C PRO A 72 13.24 -21.28 -10.98
N TYR A 73 13.15 -22.36 -10.19
CA TYR A 73 13.11 -22.28 -8.72
C TYR A 73 14.28 -21.48 -8.12
N ALA A 74 15.47 -21.57 -8.73
CA ALA A 74 16.67 -20.84 -8.31
C ALA A 74 16.49 -19.30 -8.37
N ASP A 75 15.67 -18.81 -9.31
CA ASP A 75 15.47 -17.37 -9.54
C ASP A 75 14.28 -16.82 -8.75
N GLN A 76 13.35 -17.68 -8.32
CA GLN A 76 12.10 -17.26 -7.69
C GLN A 76 12.33 -16.45 -6.41
N ALA A 77 13.27 -16.86 -5.57
CA ALA A 77 13.54 -16.20 -4.29
C ALA A 77 14.11 -14.79 -4.46
N GLU A 78 15.02 -14.62 -5.42
CA GLU A 78 15.60 -13.32 -5.76
C GLU A 78 14.52 -12.38 -6.30
N GLN A 79 13.71 -12.86 -7.24
CA GLN A 79 12.65 -12.07 -7.88
C GLN A 79 11.53 -11.72 -6.90
N ALA A 80 11.15 -12.64 -6.01
CA ALA A 80 10.19 -12.36 -4.93
C ALA A 80 10.72 -11.29 -3.97
N THR A 81 12.01 -11.35 -3.63
CA THR A 81 12.64 -10.35 -2.76
C THR A 81 12.70 -8.97 -3.43
N ALA A 82 13.04 -8.92 -4.71
CA ALA A 82 13.19 -7.66 -5.44
C ALA A 82 11.84 -6.98 -5.76
N HIS A 83 10.81 -7.76 -6.08
CA HIS A 83 9.59 -7.22 -6.69
C HIS A 83 8.31 -7.45 -5.89
N LEU A 84 8.22 -8.57 -5.16
CA LEU A 84 7.02 -8.90 -4.39
C LEU A 84 7.11 -8.33 -2.96
N ARG A 85 8.27 -8.45 -2.30
CA ARG A 85 8.45 -8.01 -0.91
C ARG A 85 8.10 -6.53 -0.67
N PRO A 86 8.58 -5.55 -1.48
CA PRO A 86 8.23 -4.15 -1.24
C PRO A 86 6.72 -3.88 -1.32
N VAL A 87 6.03 -4.59 -2.22
CA VAL A 87 4.57 -4.46 -2.41
C VAL A 87 3.83 -5.07 -1.23
N THR A 88 4.23 -6.26 -0.78
CA THR A 88 3.59 -6.91 0.38
C THR A 88 3.80 -6.13 1.68
N GLU A 89 5.00 -5.57 1.89
CA GLU A 89 5.27 -4.70 3.04
C GLU A 89 4.39 -3.43 3.02
N ALA A 90 4.19 -2.82 1.84
CA ALA A 90 3.28 -1.69 1.70
C ALA A 90 1.83 -2.09 2.00
N ILE A 91 1.36 -3.26 1.52
CA ILE A 91 0.01 -3.77 1.83
C ILE A 91 -0.19 -3.95 3.33
N GLU A 92 0.77 -4.57 4.02
CA GLU A 92 0.73 -4.76 5.47
C GLU A 92 0.70 -3.42 6.21
N ARG A 93 1.54 -2.48 5.79
CA ARG A 93 1.56 -1.12 6.35
C ARG A 93 0.20 -0.42 6.18
N ALA A 94 -0.40 -0.52 5.00
CA ALA A 94 -1.73 0.04 4.74
C ALA A 94 -2.82 -0.59 5.64
N ASN A 95 -2.77 -1.90 5.87
CA ASN A 95 -3.69 -2.59 6.78
C ASN A 95 -3.58 -2.07 8.21
N LEU A 96 -2.35 -1.94 8.73
CA LEU A 96 -2.11 -1.43 10.08
C LEU A 96 -2.56 0.03 10.23
N ALA A 97 -2.20 0.88 9.26
CA ALA A 97 -2.63 2.27 9.22
C ALA A 97 -4.15 2.40 9.19
N HIS A 98 -4.83 1.60 8.37
CA HIS A 98 -6.29 1.62 8.27
C HIS A 98 -6.94 1.23 9.60
N ALA A 99 -6.42 0.22 10.29
CA ALA A 99 -6.91 -0.18 11.62
C ALA A 99 -6.75 0.95 12.65
N ARG A 100 -5.58 1.62 12.67
CA ARG A 100 -5.29 2.77 13.55
C ARG A 100 -6.26 3.93 13.33
N VAL A 101 -6.46 4.32 12.07
CA VAL A 101 -7.36 5.42 11.70
C VAL A 101 -8.81 5.10 12.07
N ARG A 102 -9.24 3.84 11.87
CA ARG A 102 -10.59 3.41 12.25
C ARG A 102 -10.82 3.51 13.76
N HIS A 103 -9.86 3.04 14.56
CA HIS A 103 -9.92 3.12 16.01
C HIS A 103 -9.98 4.57 16.48
N ALA A 104 -9.08 5.43 16.01
CA ALA A 104 -9.06 6.84 16.39
C ALA A 104 -10.34 7.59 15.99
N ARG A 105 -10.97 7.20 14.86
CA ARG A 105 -12.28 7.75 14.45
C ARG A 105 -13.40 7.33 15.41
N GLU A 106 -13.37 6.09 15.89
CA GLU A 106 -14.34 5.58 16.86
C GLU A 106 -14.20 6.32 18.20
N GLU A 107 -12.97 6.53 18.68
CA GLU A 107 -12.68 7.32 19.90
C GLU A 107 -13.10 8.79 19.77
N ALA A 108 -12.95 9.39 18.59
CA ALA A 108 -13.37 10.79 18.37
C ALA A 108 -14.90 10.99 18.37
N ARG A 109 -15.70 9.92 18.37
CA ARG A 109 -17.18 9.96 18.38
C ARG A 109 -17.77 9.80 19.79
N THR A 110 -16.99 9.33 20.75
CA THR A 110 -17.37 9.13 22.17
C THR A 110 -17.02 10.32 23.02
#